data_AF-A0A7W1SCR0-F1
#
_entry.id   AF-A0A7W1SCR0-F1
#
_cell.length_a   1.000
_cell.length_b   1.000
_cell.length_c   1.000
_cell.angle_alpha   90.00
_cell.angle_beta   90.00
_cell.angle_gamma   90.00
#
_symmetry.space_group_name_H-M   'P 1'
#
loop_
_entity.id
_entity.type
_entity.pdbx_description
1 polymer ?
#
loop_
_entity_poly.entity_id
_entity_poly.type
_entity_poly.pdbx_seq_one_letter_code
_entity_poly.pdbx_strand_id
1 'polypeptide(L)'
;MNHLVAVALGAVSLISFSSCETATGTGALIGAGTGAVIASNTGPHGYYRDNSGRTLAGAAIGAGAGALIGAAIDANNATRYGPPRSEYPYGRRVGGGLVESPYPPHQLYNLRGVPPGGLVEDRVGRGYFRKP
;
A
#
# COMPACT_ATOMS: atom_id res chain seq x y z
N MET A 1 30.68 11.31 7.65
CA MET A 1 30.10 11.60 6.31
C MET A 1 29.72 10.33 5.52
N ASN A 2 30.40 9.20 5.71
CA ASN A 2 30.18 7.98 4.91
C ASN A 2 28.87 7.22 5.25
N HIS A 3 28.31 7.41 6.45
CA HIS A 3 27.04 6.77 6.84
C HIS A 3 25.81 7.43 6.19
N LEU A 4 25.85 8.75 5.95
CA LEU A 4 24.78 9.47 5.25
C LEU A 4 24.69 9.04 3.78
N VAL A 5 25.83 8.78 3.14
CA VAL A 5 25.91 8.29 1.76
C VAL A 5 25.37 6.85 1.65
N ALA A 6 25.67 5.98 2.62
CA ALA A 6 25.13 4.62 2.67
C ALA A 6 23.61 4.59 2.89
N VAL A 7 23.08 5.46 3.78
CA VAL A 7 21.64 5.60 4.00
C VAL A 7 20.95 6.19 2.76
N ALA A 8 21.57 7.16 2.08
CA ALA A 8 21.05 7.73 0.84
C ALA A 8 21.04 6.72 -0.32
N LEU A 9 22.09 5.90 -0.49
CA LEU A 9 22.13 4.83 -1.50
C LEU A 9 21.13 3.70 -1.22
N GLY A 10 20.95 3.34 0.06
CA GLY A 10 19.89 2.41 0.48
C GLY A 10 18.49 2.99 0.23
N ALA A 11 18.27 4.27 0.54
CA ALA A 11 17.00 4.96 0.30
C ALA A 11 16.69 5.13 -1.19
N VAL A 12 17.68 5.43 -2.04
CA VAL A 12 17.50 5.52 -3.51
C VAL A 12 17.19 4.15 -4.12
N SER A 13 17.72 3.07 -3.55
CA SER A 13 17.38 1.69 -3.96
C SER A 13 15.96 1.30 -3.54
N LEU A 14 15.50 1.77 -2.37
CA LEU A 14 14.11 1.63 -1.91
C LEU A 14 13.13 2.48 -2.75
N ILE A 15 13.53 3.69 -3.16
CA ILE A 15 12.73 4.56 -4.05
C ILE A 15 12.59 3.94 -5.45
N SER A 16 13.62 3.25 -5.92
CA SER A 16 13.57 2.50 -7.20
C SER A 16 12.61 1.30 -7.13
N PHE A 17 12.42 0.69 -5.95
CA PHE A 17 11.38 -0.32 -5.70
C PHE A 17 10.00 0.27 -5.38
N SER A 18 9.92 1.53 -4.94
CA SER A 18 8.65 2.24 -4.65
C SER A 18 7.81 2.50 -5.91
N SER A 19 8.39 2.40 -7.12
CA SER A 19 7.64 2.51 -8.37
C SER A 19 6.66 1.35 -8.62
N CYS A 20 6.73 0.27 -7.83
CA CYS A 20 5.73 -0.80 -7.76
C CYS A 20 5.30 -1.02 -6.30
N GLU A 21 4.76 0.03 -5.66
CA GLU A 21 4.11 -0.04 -4.34
C GLU A 21 2.88 -0.97 -4.40
N THR A 22 3.15 -2.27 -4.37
CA THR A 22 2.15 -3.33 -4.30
C THR A 22 1.63 -3.42 -2.88
N ALA A 23 0.35 -3.73 -2.70
CA ALA A 23 -0.20 -3.95 -1.36
C ALA A 23 0.59 -5.06 -0.64
N THR A 24 1.17 -6.00 -1.39
CA THR A 24 2.13 -7.02 -0.93
C THR A 24 3.35 -6.43 -0.22
N GLY A 25 4.07 -5.48 -0.84
CA GLY A 25 5.28 -4.89 -0.28
C GLY A 25 5.00 -4.05 0.97
N THR A 26 3.95 -3.23 0.93
CA THR A 26 3.51 -2.41 2.06
C THR A 26 3.01 -3.28 3.21
N GLY A 27 2.25 -4.32 2.92
CA GLY A 27 1.80 -5.29 3.90
C GLY A 27 2.97 -6.02 4.57
N ALA A 28 3.96 -6.47 3.78
CA ALA A 28 5.15 -7.12 4.31
C ALA A 28 5.96 -6.20 5.23
N LEU A 29 6.16 -4.94 4.85
CA LEU A 29 6.92 -3.98 5.64
C LEU A 29 6.20 -3.65 6.96
N ILE A 30 4.91 -3.32 6.89
CA ILE A 30 4.09 -3.01 8.07
C ILE A 30 3.99 -4.23 8.98
N GLY A 31 3.78 -5.40 8.39
CA GLY A 31 3.73 -6.67 9.09
C GLY A 31 5.06 -6.99 9.79
N ALA A 32 6.20 -6.80 9.12
CA ALA A 32 7.52 -7.01 9.70
C ALA A 32 7.76 -6.10 10.91
N GLY A 33 7.50 -4.80 10.76
CA GLY A 33 7.67 -3.84 11.84
C GLY A 33 6.77 -4.14 13.03
N THR A 34 5.49 -4.43 12.76
CA THR A 34 4.50 -4.73 13.81
C THR A 34 4.82 -6.04 14.52
N GLY A 35 5.16 -7.10 13.77
CA GLY A 35 5.51 -8.40 14.32
C GLY A 35 6.79 -8.38 15.16
N ALA A 36 7.78 -7.59 14.75
CA ALA A 36 9.02 -7.36 15.52
C ALA A 36 8.74 -6.71 16.89
N VAL A 37 7.90 -5.67 16.91
CA VAL A 37 7.54 -4.95 18.14
C VAL A 37 6.71 -5.83 19.08
N ILE A 38 5.77 -6.59 18.56
CA ILE A 38 4.96 -7.51 19.38
C ILE A 38 5.84 -8.63 19.96
N ALA A 39 6.75 -9.19 19.16
CA ALA A 39 7.61 -10.28 19.61
C ALA A 39 8.69 -9.84 20.62
N SER A 40 9.12 -8.58 20.57
CA SER A 40 10.07 -8.01 21.54
C SER A 40 9.41 -7.67 22.89
N ASN A 41 8.12 -7.32 22.90
CA ASN A 41 7.40 -6.93 24.12
C ASN A 41 6.63 -8.08 24.81
N THR A 42 6.46 -9.21 24.14
CA THR A 42 5.88 -10.40 24.76
C THR A 42 6.89 -11.01 25.75
N GLY A 43 6.45 -11.60 26.87
CA GLY A 43 7.34 -12.28 27.83
C GLY A 43 8.09 -13.46 27.20
N PRO A 44 9.06 -14.10 27.88
CA PRO A 44 9.85 -15.18 27.31
C PRO A 44 8.97 -16.42 27.03
N HIS A 45 8.47 -16.55 25.81
CA HIS A 45 7.71 -17.70 25.33
C HIS A 45 8.50 -18.38 24.20
N GLY A 46 9.07 -19.56 24.49
CA GLY A 46 9.60 -20.48 23.47
C GLY A 46 11.13 -20.56 23.34
N TYR A 47 11.57 -21.21 22.26
CA TYR A 47 12.94 -21.66 21.97
C TYR A 47 13.98 -20.54 21.82
N TYR A 48 13.55 -19.29 21.60
CA TYR A 48 14.44 -18.15 21.39
C TYR A 48 14.76 -17.49 22.73
N ARG A 49 15.99 -17.72 23.22
CA ARG A 49 16.44 -17.23 24.53
C ARG A 49 16.84 -15.74 24.52
N ASP A 50 16.98 -15.14 23.35
CA ASP A 50 17.43 -13.79 23.13
C ASP A 50 16.32 -12.89 22.54
N ASN A 51 16.37 -11.60 22.85
CA ASN A 51 15.41 -10.64 22.28
C ASN A 51 15.55 -10.53 20.76
N SER A 52 16.75 -10.78 20.21
CA SER A 52 17.04 -10.69 18.78
C SER A 52 16.38 -11.80 17.97
N GLY A 53 16.50 -13.06 18.38
CA GLY A 53 15.85 -14.19 17.70
C GLY A 53 14.32 -14.07 17.68
N ARG A 54 13.74 -13.51 18.75
CA ARG A 54 12.30 -13.25 18.87
C ARG A 54 11.83 -12.13 17.96
N THR A 55 12.56 -11.03 17.96
CA THR A 55 12.28 -9.87 17.09
C THR A 55 12.34 -10.29 15.62
N LEU A 56 13.34 -11.10 15.24
CA LEU A 56 13.48 -11.62 13.89
C LEU A 56 12.34 -12.59 13.52
N ALA A 57 11.98 -13.50 14.41
CA ALA A 57 10.87 -14.43 14.19
C ALA A 57 9.53 -13.68 14.04
N GLY A 58 9.29 -12.69 14.90
CA GLY A 58 8.11 -11.80 14.81
C GLY A 58 8.09 -11.00 13.52
N ALA A 59 9.23 -10.44 13.12
CA ALA A 59 9.37 -9.73 11.85
C ALA A 59 9.10 -10.64 10.65
N ALA A 60 9.65 -11.86 10.64
CA ALA A 60 9.46 -12.81 9.55
C ALA A 60 8.00 -13.27 9.43
N ILE A 61 7.36 -13.60 10.56
CA ILE A 61 5.94 -13.99 10.59
C ILE A 61 5.07 -12.83 10.14
N GLY A 62 5.30 -11.64 10.68
CA GLY A 62 4.58 -10.44 10.32
C GLY A 62 4.76 -10.06 8.86
N ALA A 63 5.99 -10.14 8.33
CA ALA A 63 6.28 -9.91 6.92
C ALA A 63 5.57 -10.90 6.02
N GLY A 64 5.62 -12.20 6.34
CA GLY A 64 4.93 -13.24 5.58
C GLY A 64 3.42 -13.05 5.59
N ALA A 65 2.82 -12.82 6.75
CA ALA A 65 1.39 -12.57 6.88
C ALA A 65 0.96 -11.31 6.12
N GLY A 66 1.70 -10.22 6.28
CA GLY A 66 1.45 -8.96 5.59
C GLY A 66 1.61 -9.06 4.07
N ALA A 67 2.61 -9.80 3.60
CA ALA A 67 2.80 -10.09 2.18
C ALA A 67 1.63 -10.89 1.60
N LEU A 68 1.16 -11.94 2.28
CA LEU A 68 0.03 -12.75 1.84
C LEU A 68 -1.26 -11.93 1.73
N ILE A 69 -1.55 -11.10 2.73
CA ILE A 69 -2.73 -10.22 2.72
C ILE A 69 -2.62 -9.21 1.58
N GLY A 70 -1.45 -8.59 1.41
CA GLY A 70 -1.20 -7.66 0.33
C GLY A 70 -1.34 -8.30 -1.05
N ALA A 71 -0.84 -9.53 -1.23
CA ALA A 71 -0.97 -10.28 -2.47
C ALA A 71 -2.43 -10.62 -2.79
N ALA A 72 -3.24 -10.93 -1.77
CA ALA A 72 -4.68 -11.16 -1.95
C ALA A 72 -5.40 -9.87 -2.37
N ILE A 73 -5.01 -8.71 -1.82
CA ILE A 73 -5.54 -7.40 -2.20
C ILE A 73 -5.16 -7.07 -3.65
N ASP A 74 -3.89 -7.26 -4.01
CA ASP A 74 -3.40 -7.02 -5.38
C ASP A 74 -4.11 -7.93 -6.38
N ALA A 75 -4.29 -9.22 -6.07
CA ALA A 75 -4.99 -10.17 -6.92
C ALA A 75 -6.49 -9.81 -7.09
N ASN A 76 -7.15 -9.41 -6.01
CA ASN A 76 -8.54 -8.96 -6.06
C ASN A 76 -8.70 -7.67 -6.88
N ASN A 77 -7.76 -6.73 -6.72
CA ASN A 77 -7.73 -5.50 -7.51
C ASN A 77 -7.46 -5.78 -8.99
N ALA A 78 -6.51 -6.66 -9.31
CA ALA A 78 -6.21 -7.06 -10.69
C ALA A 78 -7.41 -7.71 -11.38
N THR A 79 -8.18 -8.52 -10.63
CA THR A 79 -9.39 -9.18 -11.14
C THR A 79 -10.54 -8.19 -11.34
N ARG A 80 -10.71 -7.22 -10.44
CA ARG A 80 -11.79 -6.23 -10.51
C ARG A 80 -11.52 -5.06 -11.46
N TYR A 81 -10.28 -4.61 -11.52
CA TYR A 81 -9.90 -3.32 -12.12
C TYR A 81 -8.82 -3.43 -13.20
N GLY A 82 -8.29 -4.64 -13.45
CA GLY A 82 -7.14 -4.85 -14.33
C GLY A 82 -5.81 -4.62 -13.60
N PRO A 83 -4.68 -5.02 -14.21
CA PRO A 83 -3.36 -4.88 -13.59
C PRO A 83 -3.12 -3.41 -13.21
N PRO A 84 -2.50 -3.13 -12.05
CA PRO A 84 -2.25 -1.78 -11.58
C PRO A 84 -1.37 -1.07 -12.61
N ARG A 85 -1.96 -0.21 -13.43
CA ARG A 85 -1.21 0.80 -14.15
C ARG A 85 -0.71 1.75 -13.07
N SER A 86 0.53 2.22 -13.20
CA SER A 86 1.18 3.20 -12.31
C SER A 86 0.37 4.51 -12.09
N GLU A 87 -0.82 4.61 -12.69
CA GLU A 87 -1.64 5.79 -12.75
C GLU A 87 -3.11 5.42 -12.49
N TYR A 88 -3.70 6.07 -11.47
CA TYR A 88 -5.13 5.96 -11.18
C TYR A 88 -5.96 6.40 -12.40
N PRO A 89 -7.00 5.65 -12.79
CA PRO A 89 -7.83 5.98 -13.94
C PRO A 89 -8.51 7.33 -13.76
N TYR A 90 -8.67 8.07 -14.86
CA TYR A 90 -9.46 9.29 -14.85
C TYR A 90 -10.94 8.96 -14.80
N GLY A 91 -11.67 9.70 -13.96
CA GLY A 91 -13.13 9.70 -14.01
C GLY A 91 -13.63 10.35 -15.30
N ARG A 92 -14.87 10.05 -15.67
CA ARG A 92 -15.50 10.63 -16.87
C ARG A 92 -16.30 11.87 -16.50
N ARG A 93 -16.00 13.02 -17.11
CA ARG A 93 -16.82 14.24 -16.95
C ARG A 93 -18.18 14.02 -17.60
N VAL A 94 -19.24 14.25 -16.84
CA VAL A 94 -20.64 14.09 -17.29
C VAL A 94 -21.39 15.43 -17.33
N GLY A 95 -20.85 16.47 -16.69
CA GLY A 95 -21.39 17.84 -16.79
C GLY A 95 -21.62 18.47 -15.42
N GLY A 96 -21.70 19.80 -15.36
CA GLY A 96 -21.98 20.51 -14.09
C GLY A 96 -20.95 20.28 -12.98
N GLY A 97 -19.72 19.87 -13.32
CA GLY A 97 -18.69 19.48 -12.35
C GLY A 97 -18.92 18.12 -11.68
N LEU A 98 -19.92 17.36 -12.15
CA LEU A 98 -20.07 15.94 -11.84
C LEU A 98 -19.09 15.13 -12.68
N VAL A 99 -18.43 14.20 -12.00
CA VAL A 99 -17.50 13.25 -12.57
C VAL A 99 -17.96 11.87 -12.17
N GLU A 100 -18.09 11.01 -13.16
CA GLU A 100 -18.44 9.62 -13.01
C GLU A 100 -17.18 8.82 -12.70
N SER A 101 -17.26 7.98 -11.68
CA SER A 101 -16.19 7.08 -11.30
C SER A 101 -15.92 6.06 -12.43
N PRO A 102 -14.64 5.79 -12.74
CA PRO A 102 -14.29 4.73 -13.68
C PRO A 102 -14.57 3.34 -13.12
N TYR A 103 -14.86 3.23 -11.81
CA TYR A 103 -15.11 1.97 -11.13
C TYR A 103 -16.62 1.65 -11.07
N PRO A 104 -17.02 0.37 -11.24
CA PRO A 104 -18.38 -0.07 -10.97
C PRO A 104 -18.75 0.22 -9.50
N PRO A 105 -19.95 0.76 -9.20
CA PRO A 105 -21.14 0.91 -10.05
C PRO A 105 -21.26 2.26 -10.78
N HIS A 106 -20.15 2.93 -11.13
CA HIS A 106 -20.09 4.20 -11.86
C HIS A 106 -20.79 5.36 -11.15
N GLN A 107 -20.46 5.53 -9.87
CA GLN A 107 -21.01 6.60 -9.04
C GLN A 107 -20.64 7.99 -9.53
N LEU A 108 -21.56 8.94 -9.32
CA LEU A 108 -21.39 10.34 -9.68
C LEU A 108 -20.89 11.14 -8.48
N TYR A 109 -19.74 11.77 -8.63
CA TYR A 109 -19.14 12.62 -7.61
C TYR A 109 -19.14 14.07 -8.07
N ASN A 110 -19.59 14.99 -7.21
CA ASN A 110 -19.45 16.41 -7.46
C ASN A 110 -18.02 16.87 -7.12
N LEU A 111 -17.19 17.05 -8.14
CA LEU A 111 -15.78 17.38 -8.00
C LEU A 111 -15.49 18.85 -8.30
N ARG A 112 -16.47 19.76 -8.18
CA ARG A 112 -16.28 21.20 -8.44
C ARG A 112 -15.14 21.83 -7.63
N GLY A 113 -14.98 21.42 -6.36
CA GLY A 113 -13.95 21.94 -5.46
C GLY A 113 -12.58 21.25 -5.57
N VAL A 114 -12.47 20.18 -6.37
CA VAL A 114 -11.23 19.41 -6.50
C VAL A 114 -10.43 19.94 -7.70
N PRO A 115 -9.12 20.21 -7.59
CA PRO A 115 -8.30 20.61 -8.73
C PRO A 115 -8.24 19.51 -9.82
N PRO A 116 -8.09 19.85 -11.11
CA PRO A 116 -7.87 18.86 -12.17
C PRO A 116 -6.68 17.95 -11.85
N GLY A 117 -6.81 16.65 -12.13
CA GLY A 117 -5.80 15.64 -11.74
C GLY A 117 -5.80 15.28 -10.25
N GLY A 118 -6.61 15.95 -9.43
CA GLY A 118 -6.78 15.63 -8.01
C GLY A 118 -7.29 14.21 -7.81
N LEU A 119 -6.73 13.56 -6.79
CA LEU A 119 -7.06 12.19 -6.40
C LEU A 119 -8.35 12.16 -5.59
N VAL A 120 -9.29 11.31 -6.01
CA VAL A 120 -10.61 11.17 -5.38
C VAL A 120 -10.83 9.71 -5.01
N GLU A 121 -11.20 9.49 -3.75
CA GLU A 121 -11.61 8.19 -3.27
C GLU A 121 -13.04 7.88 -3.73
N ASP A 122 -13.21 6.74 -4.41
CA ASP A 122 -14.53 6.18 -4.69
C ASP A 122 -14.98 5.34 -3.49
N ARG A 123 -15.87 5.92 -2.68
CA ARG A 123 -16.39 5.32 -1.45
C ARG A 123 -17.17 4.03 -1.68
N VAL A 124 -17.72 3.85 -2.88
CA VAL A 124 -18.58 2.71 -3.24
C VAL A 124 -17.79 1.69 -4.06
N GLY A 125 -17.03 2.17 -5.05
CA GLY A 125 -16.16 1.35 -5.88
C GLY A 125 -14.90 0.86 -5.18
N ARG A 126 -14.58 1.34 -3.97
CA ARG A 126 -13.37 1.00 -3.19
C ARG A 126 -12.08 1.14 -4.01
N GLY A 127 -11.97 2.25 -4.73
CA GLY A 127 -10.82 2.58 -5.57
C GLY A 127 -10.52 4.07 -5.53
N TYR A 128 -9.46 4.50 -6.22
CA TYR A 128 -9.11 5.91 -6.33
C TYR A 128 -9.06 6.31 -7.79
N PHE A 129 -9.65 7.45 -8.14
CA PHE A 129 -9.65 7.95 -9.51
C PHE A 129 -9.19 9.39 -9.56
N ARG A 130 -8.67 9.82 -10.70
CA ARG A 130 -8.27 11.20 -10.92
C ARG A 130 -9.41 11.99 -11.50
N LYS A 131 -9.55 13.23 -11.03
CA LYS A 131 -10.43 14.19 -11.69
C LYS A 131 -9.91 14.45 -13.11
N PRO A 132 -10.72 14.28 -14.16
CA PRO A 132 -10.38 14.67 -15.53
C PRO A 132 -10.26 16.19 -15.69
#